data_AF-A0AAT9E922-F1
#
_entry.id   AF-A0AAT9E922-F1
#
_cell.length_a   1.000
_cell.length_b   1.000
_cell.length_c   1.000
_cell.angle_alpha   90.00
_cell.angle_beta   90.00
_cell.angle_gamma   90.00
#
_symmetry.space_group_name_H-M   'P 1'
#
loop_
_entity.id
_entity.type
_entity.pdbx_description
1 polymer ?
#
loop_
_entity_poly.entity_id
_entity_poly.type
_entity_poly.pdbx_seq_one_letter_code
_entity_poly.pdbx_strand_id
1 'polypeptide(L)'
;MKKQGKPFLNFKPLAVSPTRRQLLLSGLAVALLGVKSQRARAEGLLRNQHSKPAAKPAGAKKLVMIDPGHGGIDSGAVGHEGSQEKHIVLEIANHVRRFLHEHDHVEARLTREEDEFIPLFQRVEIAHQHQADLFISIHADGFTSPSASGASVFALSNRGASSAMARYLSNRENAADDVAGGKYKDQDNYLQQVLFDLVQTDTINNSLTLGRHVLGQIRPVHHLHSDSTEQAAFAVLKSPSIPSVLVETSFITNPNEERLLGTTAFREKIARAIADGIVNFFDYFDAHQRKPR
;
A
#
# COMPACT_ATOMS: atom_id res chain seq x y z
N MET A 1 -37.00 -89.66 3.86
CA MET A 1 -37.06 -88.53 2.89
C MET A 1 -37.85 -87.38 3.49
N LYS A 2 -37.18 -86.26 3.82
CA LYS A 2 -37.62 -84.85 3.85
C LYS A 2 -36.76 -84.08 4.86
N LYS A 3 -35.90 -83.19 4.36
CA LYS A 3 -35.18 -82.18 5.13
C LYS A 3 -36.13 -81.04 5.48
N GLN A 4 -36.05 -80.51 6.70
CA GLN A 4 -36.21 -79.08 6.96
C GLN A 4 -35.24 -78.69 8.07
N GLY A 5 -34.45 -77.65 7.81
CA GLY A 5 -33.44 -77.13 8.72
C GLY A 5 -33.82 -75.76 9.29
N LYS A 6 -33.12 -75.42 10.37
CA LYS A 6 -32.68 -74.10 10.92
C LYS A 6 -32.66 -74.19 12.47
N PRO A 7 -31.93 -73.32 13.21
CA PRO A 7 -31.17 -72.15 12.77
C PRO A 7 -29.71 -72.07 13.27
N PHE A 8 -29.02 -71.05 12.73
CA PHE A 8 -27.68 -70.58 12.99
C PHE A 8 -27.48 -70.02 14.41
N LEU A 9 -26.31 -70.27 15.00
CA LEU A 9 -25.75 -69.49 16.12
C LEU A 9 -25.12 -68.20 15.57
N ASN A 10 -25.50 -67.09 16.19
CA ASN A 10 -25.18 -65.73 15.81
C ASN A 10 -23.82 -65.32 16.41
N PHE A 11 -22.76 -65.19 15.61
CA PHE A 11 -21.49 -64.63 16.06
C PHE A 11 -21.49 -63.10 15.85
N LYS A 12 -21.39 -62.33 16.93
CA LYS A 12 -21.02 -60.91 16.88
C LYS A 12 -19.50 -60.80 16.71
N PRO A 13 -18.97 -60.12 15.69
CA PRO A 13 -17.56 -59.75 15.68
C PRO A 13 -17.32 -58.57 16.64
N LEU A 14 -16.21 -58.65 17.38
CA LEU A 14 -15.68 -57.59 18.25
C LEU A 14 -15.34 -56.34 17.43
N ALA A 15 -15.60 -55.16 18.00
CA ALA A 15 -15.22 -53.88 17.40
C ALA A 15 -13.69 -53.79 17.25
N VAL A 16 -13.23 -53.62 16.01
CA VAL A 16 -11.81 -53.41 15.70
C VAL A 16 -11.44 -52.00 16.15
N SER A 17 -10.58 -51.87 17.16
CA SER A 17 -9.98 -50.59 17.54
C SER A 17 -9.04 -50.11 16.41
N PRO A 18 -9.09 -48.84 16.00
CA PRO A 18 -8.30 -48.36 14.87
C PRO A 18 -6.80 -48.48 15.16
N THR A 19 -6.04 -48.88 14.16
CA THR A 19 -4.58 -49.01 14.27
C THR A 19 -3.93 -47.63 14.35
N ARG A 20 -2.77 -47.54 15.03
CA ARG A 20 -1.99 -46.29 15.25
C ARG A 20 -1.73 -45.48 13.95
N ARG A 21 -1.74 -46.15 12.79
CA ARG A 21 -1.60 -45.57 11.44
C ARG A 21 -2.86 -44.84 10.94
N GLN A 22 -4.05 -45.31 11.31
CA GLN A 22 -5.33 -44.63 11.01
C GLN A 22 -5.52 -43.37 11.85
N LEU A 23 -5.03 -43.36 13.11
CA LEU A 23 -5.03 -42.17 13.98
C LEU A 23 -4.08 -41.06 13.48
N LEU A 24 -2.94 -41.42 12.87
CA LEU A 24 -2.01 -40.45 12.28
C LEU A 24 -2.57 -39.81 10.99
N LEU A 25 -3.26 -40.58 10.14
CA LEU A 25 -3.87 -40.08 8.90
C LEU A 25 -5.10 -39.19 9.16
N SER A 26 -5.92 -39.50 10.16
CA SER A 26 -7.05 -38.64 10.55
C SER A 26 -6.60 -37.35 11.25
N GLY A 27 -5.55 -37.40 12.08
CA GLY A 27 -4.95 -36.21 12.69
C GLY A 27 -4.35 -35.23 11.67
N LEU A 28 -3.68 -35.73 10.63
CA LEU A 28 -3.11 -34.90 9.56
C LEU A 28 -4.19 -34.27 8.66
N ALA A 29 -5.27 -34.99 8.36
CA ALA A 29 -6.40 -34.47 7.59
C ALA A 29 -7.18 -33.38 8.36
N VAL A 30 -7.37 -33.53 9.68
CA VAL A 30 -8.01 -32.51 10.52
C VAL A 30 -7.12 -31.27 10.68
N ALA A 31 -5.81 -31.43 10.80
CA ALA A 31 -4.86 -30.31 10.84
C ALA A 31 -4.85 -29.53 9.50
N LEU A 32 -4.85 -30.22 8.35
CA LEU A 32 -4.90 -29.59 7.02
C LEU A 32 -6.24 -28.89 6.75
N LEU A 33 -7.36 -29.46 7.20
CA LEU A 33 -8.68 -28.83 7.10
C LEU A 33 -8.80 -27.60 8.02
N GLY A 34 -8.22 -27.67 9.22
CA GLY A 34 -8.15 -26.54 10.16
C GLY A 34 -7.39 -25.35 9.60
N VAL A 35 -6.23 -25.58 8.99
CA VAL A 35 -5.42 -24.52 8.37
C VAL A 35 -6.12 -23.92 7.14
N LYS A 36 -6.79 -24.72 6.30
CA LYS A 36 -7.56 -24.19 5.16
C LYS A 36 -8.77 -23.37 5.59
N SER A 37 -9.48 -23.79 6.64
CA SER A 37 -10.64 -23.05 7.16
C SER A 37 -10.21 -21.73 7.84
N GLN A 38 -9.08 -21.74 8.57
CA GLN A 38 -8.49 -20.53 9.13
C GLN A 38 -8.02 -19.56 8.05
N ARG A 39 -7.39 -20.05 6.96
CA ARG A 39 -7.03 -19.23 5.80
C ARG A 39 -8.25 -18.63 5.10
N ALA A 40 -9.27 -19.42 4.78
CA ALA A 40 -10.49 -18.91 4.14
C ALA A 40 -11.23 -17.88 5.03
N ARG A 41 -11.16 -18.05 6.35
CA ARG A 41 -11.74 -17.10 7.32
C ARG A 41 -10.91 -15.81 7.41
N ALA A 42 -9.58 -15.90 7.38
CA ALA A 42 -8.69 -14.75 7.29
C ALA A 42 -8.87 -14.00 5.97
N GLU A 43 -8.96 -14.70 4.84
CA GLU A 43 -9.30 -14.13 3.52
C GLU A 43 -10.66 -13.44 3.54
N GLY A 44 -11.69 -14.05 4.15
CA GLY A 44 -13.01 -13.44 4.29
C GLY A 44 -13.02 -12.18 5.16
N LEU A 45 -12.26 -12.17 6.26
CA LEU A 45 -12.09 -11.01 7.15
C LEU A 45 -11.33 -9.87 6.44
N LEU A 46 -10.24 -10.19 5.75
CA LEU A 46 -9.43 -9.25 4.98
C LEU A 46 -10.22 -8.63 3.82
N ARG A 47 -11.04 -9.45 3.14
CA ARG A 47 -11.89 -9.00 2.03
C ARG A 47 -12.97 -8.02 2.49
N ASN A 48 -13.46 -8.15 3.72
CA ASN A 48 -14.39 -7.17 4.31
C ASN A 48 -13.69 -5.87 4.70
N GLN A 49 -12.48 -5.93 5.25
CA GLN A 49 -11.70 -4.74 5.65
C GLN A 49 -11.17 -3.92 4.47
N HIS A 50 -10.83 -4.60 3.37
CA HIS A 50 -10.29 -3.98 2.16
C HIS A 50 -11.34 -3.85 1.04
N SER A 51 -12.63 -3.94 1.38
CA SER A 51 -13.71 -3.69 0.44
C SER A 51 -13.81 -2.19 0.11
N LYS A 52 -14.60 -1.84 -0.91
CA LYS A 52 -14.89 -0.43 -1.21
C LYS A 52 -15.53 0.22 0.03
N PRO A 53 -15.02 1.36 0.54
CA PRO A 53 -15.62 2.04 1.67
C PRO A 53 -17.11 2.30 1.41
N ALA A 54 -17.93 2.19 2.45
CA ALA A 54 -19.34 2.57 2.36
C ALA A 54 -19.44 4.03 1.89
N ALA A 55 -20.46 4.33 1.08
CA ALA A 55 -20.66 5.70 0.58
C ALA A 55 -20.79 6.66 1.77
N LYS A 56 -19.89 7.66 1.82
CA LYS A 56 -19.91 8.68 2.87
C LYS A 56 -21.15 9.58 2.73
N PRO A 57 -21.73 10.08 3.84
CA PRO A 57 -22.80 11.05 3.78
C PRO A 57 -22.43 12.28 2.95
N ALA A 58 -23.42 12.91 2.30
CA ALA A 58 -23.19 14.15 1.58
C ALA A 58 -22.66 15.23 2.54
N GLY A 59 -21.55 15.89 2.15
CA GLY A 59 -20.90 16.90 2.97
C GLY A 59 -19.88 16.37 3.99
N ALA A 60 -19.67 15.05 4.07
CA ALA A 60 -18.55 14.50 4.83
C ALA A 60 -17.20 14.94 4.23
N LYS A 61 -16.22 15.22 5.10
CA LYS A 61 -14.85 15.55 4.66
C LYS A 61 -14.24 14.40 3.88
N LYS A 62 -13.47 14.74 2.83
CA LYS A 62 -12.62 13.78 2.12
C LYS A 62 -11.38 13.53 2.95
N LEU A 63 -11.10 12.27 3.29
CA LEU A 63 -9.94 11.89 4.09
C LEU A 63 -8.77 11.48 3.20
N VAL A 64 -7.65 12.19 3.32
CA VAL A 64 -6.38 11.89 2.68
C VAL A 64 -5.47 11.23 3.71
N MET A 65 -5.04 10.01 3.43
CA MET A 65 -3.97 9.37 4.19
C MET A 65 -2.63 9.69 3.55
N ILE A 66 -1.74 10.33 4.30
CA ILE A 66 -0.40 10.71 3.88
C ILE A 66 0.60 9.75 4.54
N ASP A 67 1.41 9.10 3.74
CA ASP A 67 2.40 8.15 4.20
C ASP A 67 3.81 8.72 4.01
N PRO A 68 4.45 9.29 5.04
CA PRO A 68 5.87 9.61 4.96
C PRO A 68 6.68 8.31 4.94
N GLY A 69 7.40 8.07 3.85
CA GLY A 69 8.21 6.88 3.61
C GLY A 69 9.20 6.57 4.74
N HIS A 70 9.60 5.30 4.86
CA HIS A 70 10.60 4.83 5.83
C HIS A 70 10.25 5.18 7.29
N GLY A 71 11.26 5.33 8.15
CA GLY A 71 11.12 5.72 9.56
C GLY A 71 11.75 4.71 10.52
N GLY A 72 12.14 5.19 11.71
CA GLY A 72 12.79 4.40 12.74
C GLY A 72 14.10 3.79 12.25
N ILE A 73 14.14 2.46 12.20
CA ILE A 73 15.32 1.68 11.78
C ILE A 73 15.62 1.83 10.29
N ASP A 74 14.62 2.17 9.48
CA ASP A 74 14.79 2.40 8.05
C ASP A 74 14.99 3.90 7.80
N SER A 75 16.22 4.27 7.42
CA SER A 75 16.56 5.66 7.07
C SER A 75 16.02 6.09 5.71
N GLY A 76 15.63 5.14 4.86
CA GLY A 76 15.52 5.36 3.41
C GLY A 76 16.89 5.67 2.81
N ALA A 77 16.87 6.39 1.69
CA ALA A 77 18.07 6.91 1.07
C ALA A 77 18.81 7.91 1.96
N VAL A 78 20.15 7.85 1.90
CA VAL A 78 21.05 8.77 2.60
C VAL A 78 21.81 9.58 1.56
N GLY A 79 21.70 10.89 1.66
CA GLY A 79 22.40 11.84 0.81
C GLY A 79 23.91 11.88 1.09
N HIS A 80 24.65 12.57 0.21
CA HIS A 80 26.09 12.69 0.32
C HIS A 80 26.54 13.49 1.55
N GLU A 81 25.75 14.50 1.94
CA GLU A 81 25.98 15.33 3.13
C GLU A 81 25.39 14.71 4.41
N GLY A 82 24.83 13.49 4.31
CA GLY A 82 24.31 12.71 5.44
C GLY A 82 22.83 12.93 5.75
N SER A 83 22.11 13.66 4.88
CA SER A 83 20.67 13.83 5.01
C SER A 83 19.97 12.47 4.88
N GLN A 84 19.00 12.19 5.76
CA GLN A 84 18.23 10.95 5.72
C GLN A 84 16.82 11.21 5.22
N GLU A 85 16.40 10.44 4.24
CA GLU A 85 15.09 10.55 3.59
C GLU A 85 13.94 10.57 4.61
N LYS A 86 13.95 9.64 5.59
CA LYS A 86 12.88 9.51 6.58
C LYS A 86 12.50 10.79 7.33
N HIS A 87 13.47 11.71 7.53
CA HIS A 87 13.25 12.98 8.21
C HIS A 87 12.68 14.03 7.26
N ILE A 88 13.23 14.11 6.04
CA ILE A 88 12.80 15.03 5.00
C ILE A 88 11.34 14.75 4.61
N VAL A 89 11.00 13.48 4.37
CA VAL A 89 9.66 13.10 3.92
C VAL A 89 8.61 13.27 5.02
N LEU A 90 8.99 13.10 6.30
CA LEU A 90 8.12 13.41 7.43
C LEU A 90 7.81 14.91 7.51
N GLU A 91 8.81 15.76 7.29
CA GLU A 91 8.61 17.22 7.29
C GLU A 91 7.72 17.65 6.11
N ILE A 92 7.97 17.13 4.91
CA ILE A 92 7.14 17.39 3.73
C ILE A 92 5.70 16.92 3.98
N ALA A 93 5.50 15.72 4.52
CA ALA A 93 4.16 15.20 4.85
C ALA A 93 3.40 16.09 5.85
N ASN A 94 4.10 16.61 6.86
CA ASN A 94 3.53 17.57 7.80
C ASN A 94 3.11 18.89 7.12
N HIS A 95 3.91 19.39 6.18
CA HIS A 95 3.52 20.56 5.37
C HIS A 95 2.32 20.26 4.47
N VAL A 96 2.27 19.09 3.81
CA VAL A 96 1.12 18.67 2.98
C VAL A 96 -0.14 18.61 3.84
N ARG A 97 -0.08 17.98 5.03
CA ARG A 97 -1.21 17.95 5.99
C ARG A 97 -1.71 19.35 6.31
N ARG A 98 -0.79 20.25 6.67
CA ARG A 98 -1.13 21.64 7.01
C ARG A 98 -1.83 22.36 5.86
N PHE A 99 -1.32 22.25 4.64
CA PHE A 99 -1.92 22.89 3.47
C PHE A 99 -3.29 22.28 3.11
N LEU A 100 -3.44 20.97 3.21
CA LEU A 100 -4.76 20.34 3.00
C LEU A 100 -5.78 20.79 4.04
N HIS A 101 -5.37 21.06 5.28
CA HIS A 101 -6.25 21.60 6.33
C HIS A 101 -6.66 23.07 6.09
N GLU A 102 -6.07 23.78 5.11
CA GLU A 102 -6.57 25.08 4.64
C GLU A 102 -7.93 24.93 3.89
N HIS A 103 -8.32 23.70 3.53
CA HIS A 103 -9.56 23.38 2.85
C HIS A 103 -10.54 22.65 3.79
N ASP A 104 -11.63 23.33 4.20
CA ASP A 104 -12.58 22.82 5.20
C ASP A 104 -13.20 21.44 4.88
N HIS A 105 -13.29 21.10 3.59
CA HIS A 105 -13.86 19.85 3.10
C HIS A 105 -12.85 18.69 3.03
N VAL A 106 -11.60 18.91 3.41
CA VAL A 106 -10.53 17.90 3.42
C VAL A 106 -10.07 17.66 4.86
N GLU A 107 -9.86 16.38 5.19
CA GLU A 107 -9.16 15.94 6.38
C GLU A 107 -7.90 15.19 5.95
N ALA A 108 -6.76 15.52 6.53
CA ALA A 108 -5.50 14.84 6.27
C ALA A 108 -4.94 14.19 7.55
N ARG A 109 -4.53 12.93 7.45
CA ARG A 109 -3.89 12.14 8.52
C ARG A 109 -2.59 11.52 8.02
N LEU A 110 -1.67 11.20 8.93
CA LEU A 110 -0.42 10.55 8.58
C LEU A 110 -0.42 9.08 9.02
N THR A 111 0.31 8.22 8.31
CA THR A 111 0.54 6.83 8.75
C THR A 111 1.45 6.78 9.99
N ARG A 112 2.46 7.67 10.05
CA ARG A 112 3.29 7.94 11.23
C ARG A 112 3.43 9.44 11.47
N GLU A 113 3.43 9.84 12.73
CA GLU A 113 3.68 11.25 13.12
C GLU A 113 5.10 11.48 13.64
N GLU A 114 5.81 10.40 13.98
CA GLU A 114 7.14 10.42 14.59
C GLU A 114 8.13 9.57 13.77
N ASP A 115 9.39 9.52 14.25
CA ASP A 115 10.44 8.67 13.68
C ASP A 115 10.28 7.19 14.08
N GLU A 116 9.25 6.55 13.53
CA GLU A 116 8.94 5.14 13.76
C GLU A 116 8.87 4.34 12.45
N PHE A 117 9.22 3.05 12.54
CA PHE A 117 9.12 2.14 11.42
C PHE A 117 7.71 1.54 11.34
N ILE A 118 7.06 1.67 10.18
CA ILE A 118 5.79 1.01 9.88
C ILE A 118 5.99 0.08 8.65
N PRO A 119 5.69 -1.22 8.77
CA PRO A 119 5.71 -2.15 7.63
C PRO A 119 4.82 -1.71 6.47
N LEU A 120 5.18 -2.06 5.24
CA LEU A 120 4.49 -1.58 4.04
C LEU A 120 2.99 -1.96 4.02
N PHE A 121 2.61 -3.19 4.38
CA PHE A 121 1.19 -3.54 4.46
C PHE A 121 0.44 -2.74 5.52
N GLN A 122 1.07 -2.47 6.66
CA GLN A 122 0.42 -1.80 7.76
C GLN A 122 0.09 -0.35 7.40
N ARG A 123 0.90 0.31 6.58
CA ARG A 123 0.60 1.64 6.01
C ARG A 123 -0.70 1.62 5.20
N VAL A 124 -0.89 0.57 4.39
CA VAL A 124 -2.14 0.35 3.62
C VAL A 124 -3.31 0.08 4.57
N GLU A 125 -3.13 -0.78 5.58
CA GLU A 125 -4.16 -1.07 6.57
C GLU A 125 -4.61 0.17 7.35
N ILE A 126 -3.68 1.05 7.76
CA ILE A 126 -3.99 2.32 8.42
C ILE A 126 -4.91 3.18 7.55
N ALA A 127 -4.64 3.27 6.24
CA ALA A 127 -5.50 3.99 5.30
C ALA A 127 -6.93 3.42 5.24
N HIS A 128 -7.05 2.09 5.22
CA HIS A 128 -8.35 1.40 5.24
C HIS A 128 -9.10 1.58 6.57
N GLN A 129 -8.40 1.48 7.70
CA GLN A 129 -8.98 1.67 9.04
C GLN A 129 -9.55 3.08 9.22
N HIS A 130 -8.89 4.09 8.64
CA HIS A 130 -9.38 5.47 8.61
C HIS A 130 -10.40 5.76 7.50
N GLN A 131 -10.74 4.76 6.68
CA GLN A 131 -11.65 4.91 5.54
C GLN A 131 -11.21 6.07 4.62
N ALA A 132 -9.92 6.12 4.30
CA ALA A 132 -9.35 7.15 3.43
C ALA A 132 -10.00 7.11 2.04
N ASP A 133 -10.24 8.30 1.47
CA ASP A 133 -10.70 8.47 0.09
C ASP A 133 -9.51 8.52 -0.88
N LEU A 134 -8.31 8.79 -0.36
CA LEU A 134 -7.07 8.91 -1.13
C LEU A 134 -5.89 8.52 -0.25
N PHE A 135 -4.89 7.88 -0.85
CA PHE A 135 -3.61 7.57 -0.23
C PHE A 135 -2.47 8.20 -1.03
N ILE A 136 -1.53 8.84 -0.34
CA ILE A 136 -0.32 9.39 -0.95
C ILE A 136 0.90 9.00 -0.12
N SER A 137 1.83 8.27 -0.71
CA SER A 137 3.12 7.99 -0.10
C SER A 137 4.16 8.99 -0.61
N ILE A 138 4.94 9.58 0.29
CA ILE A 138 5.91 10.65 0.00
C ILE A 138 7.31 10.12 0.25
N HIS A 139 8.14 10.21 -0.77
CA HIS A 139 9.53 9.75 -0.81
C HIS A 139 10.47 10.84 -1.35
N ALA A 140 11.75 10.65 -1.11
CA ALA A 140 12.84 11.43 -1.67
C ALA A 140 14.03 10.49 -1.93
N ASP A 141 13.77 9.42 -2.67
CA ASP A 141 14.66 8.26 -2.80
C ASP A 141 15.99 8.63 -3.50
N GLY A 142 16.88 7.66 -3.64
CA GLY A 142 18.09 7.75 -4.45
C GLY A 142 17.99 6.90 -5.72
N PHE A 143 18.74 7.30 -6.74
CA PHE A 143 19.03 6.43 -7.87
C PHE A 143 20.51 6.05 -7.91
N THR A 144 20.84 5.00 -8.67
CA THR A 144 22.23 4.53 -8.85
C THR A 144 23.12 5.59 -9.50
N SER A 145 22.55 6.46 -10.33
CA SER A 145 23.26 7.63 -10.85
C SER A 145 23.05 8.84 -9.94
N PRO A 146 24.12 9.49 -9.44
CA PRO A 146 24.02 10.72 -8.65
C PRO A 146 23.58 11.94 -9.48
N SER A 147 23.39 11.78 -10.80
CA SER A 147 22.84 12.81 -11.68
C SER A 147 21.31 12.77 -11.81
N ALA A 148 20.66 11.72 -11.29
CA ALA A 148 19.19 11.68 -11.28
C ALA A 148 18.65 12.88 -10.48
N SER A 149 17.62 13.53 -10.99
CA SER A 149 17.04 14.74 -10.40
C SER A 149 15.59 14.89 -10.83
N GLY A 150 14.87 15.75 -10.13
CA GLY A 150 13.47 16.04 -10.42
C GLY A 150 12.50 15.12 -9.70
N ALA A 151 11.24 15.53 -9.69
CA ALA A 151 10.14 14.80 -9.08
C ALA A 151 9.52 13.78 -10.05
N SER A 152 8.94 12.73 -9.50
CA SER A 152 8.15 11.73 -10.22
C SER A 152 6.92 11.35 -9.40
N VAL A 153 5.87 10.90 -10.09
CA VAL A 153 4.68 10.34 -9.44
C VAL A 153 4.40 8.98 -10.03
N PHE A 154 4.19 8.00 -9.16
CA PHE A 154 3.95 6.60 -9.50
C PHE A 154 2.56 6.15 -9.07
N ALA A 155 1.94 5.31 -9.90
CA ALA A 155 0.75 4.55 -9.54
C ALA A 155 1.04 3.04 -9.62
N LEU A 156 0.16 2.23 -9.06
CA LEU A 156 0.32 0.78 -9.13
C LEU A 156 0.18 0.26 -10.58
N SER A 157 1.01 -0.71 -10.95
CA SER A 157 0.83 -1.55 -12.14
C SER A 157 0.72 -3.01 -11.77
N ASN A 158 -0.20 -3.72 -12.44
CA ASN A 158 -0.30 -5.18 -12.42
C ASN A 158 0.26 -5.87 -13.67
N ARG A 159 0.86 -5.10 -14.60
CA ARG A 159 1.37 -5.60 -15.89
C ARG A 159 2.87 -5.34 -16.09
N GLY A 160 3.57 -4.91 -15.04
CA GLY A 160 4.99 -4.55 -15.08
C GLY A 160 5.21 -3.04 -15.07
N ALA A 161 6.48 -2.65 -14.91
CA ALA A 161 6.84 -1.24 -14.76
C ALA A 161 6.85 -0.47 -16.09
N SER A 162 6.52 0.82 -16.05
CA SER A 162 6.55 1.73 -17.21
C SER A 162 7.97 2.02 -17.71
N SER A 163 8.96 1.95 -16.83
CA SER A 163 10.36 2.21 -17.14
C SER A 163 11.31 1.36 -16.28
N ALA A 164 12.58 1.34 -16.66
CA ALA A 164 13.62 0.72 -15.85
C ALA A 164 13.80 1.43 -14.49
N MET A 165 13.61 2.76 -14.47
CA MET A 165 13.63 3.59 -13.26
C MET A 165 12.48 3.19 -12.33
N ALA A 166 11.24 3.19 -12.83
CA ALA A 166 10.06 2.78 -12.05
C ALA A 166 10.21 1.37 -11.48
N ARG A 167 10.80 0.43 -12.23
CA ARG A 167 11.10 -0.92 -11.74
C ARG A 167 12.14 -0.92 -10.64
N TYR A 168 13.21 -0.14 -10.80
CA TYR A 168 14.28 -0.06 -9.81
C TYR A 168 13.77 0.50 -8.48
N LEU A 169 13.09 1.65 -8.53
CA LEU A 169 12.54 2.31 -7.34
C LEU A 169 11.53 1.38 -6.66
N SER A 170 10.60 0.78 -7.41
CA SER A 170 9.65 -0.17 -6.83
C SER A 170 10.32 -1.36 -6.15
N ASN A 171 11.41 -1.90 -6.69
CA ASN A 171 12.12 -3.01 -6.04
C ASN A 171 12.84 -2.56 -4.77
N ARG A 172 13.40 -1.35 -4.77
CA ARG A 172 14.08 -0.77 -3.62
C ARG A 172 13.10 -0.47 -2.49
N GLU A 173 12.01 0.22 -2.79
CA GLU A 173 10.98 0.57 -1.82
C GLU A 173 10.29 -0.65 -1.22
N ASN A 174 10.07 -1.69 -2.03
CA ASN A 174 9.53 -2.96 -1.54
C ASN A 174 10.49 -3.71 -0.60
N ALA A 175 11.77 -3.34 -0.55
CA ALA A 175 12.76 -3.94 0.34
C ALA A 175 12.85 -3.24 1.71
N ALA A 176 12.08 -2.17 1.96
CA ALA A 176 12.07 -1.46 3.25
C ALA A 176 11.80 -2.40 4.44
N ASP A 177 10.88 -3.35 4.29
CA ASP A 177 10.53 -4.31 5.35
C ASP A 177 11.66 -5.29 5.69
N ASP A 178 12.64 -5.48 4.79
CA ASP A 178 13.81 -6.31 5.06
C ASP A 178 14.75 -5.66 6.07
N VAL A 179 14.79 -4.31 6.12
CA VAL A 179 15.61 -3.54 7.07
C VAL A 179 15.15 -3.78 8.52
N ALA A 180 13.86 -4.04 8.73
CA ALA A 180 13.29 -4.31 10.05
C ALA A 180 13.47 -5.77 10.55
N GLY A 181 14.28 -6.58 9.85
CA GLY A 181 14.76 -7.86 10.37
C GLY A 181 13.81 -9.05 10.18
N GLY A 182 13.05 -9.08 9.07
CA GLY A 182 12.33 -10.27 8.59
C GLY A 182 11.14 -10.75 9.44
N LYS A 183 10.91 -10.18 10.63
CA LYS A 183 9.81 -10.55 11.53
C LYS A 183 8.42 -10.41 10.89
N TYR A 184 8.30 -9.56 9.88
CA TYR A 184 7.03 -9.24 9.21
C TYR A 184 6.93 -9.84 7.79
N LYS A 185 7.99 -10.49 7.29
CA LYS A 185 8.15 -10.83 5.87
C LYS A 185 7.12 -11.84 5.36
N ASP A 186 6.80 -12.88 6.13
CA ASP A 186 5.87 -13.92 5.67
C ASP A 186 4.40 -13.46 5.68
N GLN A 187 4.02 -12.64 6.67
CA GLN A 187 2.67 -12.10 6.78
C GLN A 187 2.43 -10.97 5.76
N ASP A 188 3.42 -10.08 5.58
CA ASP A 188 3.39 -9.01 4.57
C ASP A 188 3.27 -9.62 3.17
N ASN A 189 4.13 -10.55 2.79
CA ASN A 189 4.10 -11.14 1.43
C ASN A 189 2.74 -11.76 1.07
N TYR A 190 2.12 -12.51 1.99
CA TYR A 190 0.81 -13.10 1.74
C TYR A 190 -0.27 -12.02 1.61
N LEU A 191 -0.29 -11.03 2.51
CA LEU A 191 -1.27 -9.95 2.46
C LEU A 191 -1.10 -9.10 1.19
N GLN A 192 0.13 -8.74 0.84
CA GLN A 192 0.46 -8.01 -0.38
C GLN A 192 0.10 -8.77 -1.66
N GLN A 193 0.11 -10.10 -1.64
CA GLN A 193 -0.37 -10.91 -2.76
C GLN A 193 -1.89 -10.85 -2.87
N VAL A 194 -2.60 -11.07 -1.75
CA VAL A 194 -4.07 -10.99 -1.72
C VAL A 194 -4.56 -9.61 -2.13
N LEU A 195 -3.94 -8.55 -1.61
CA LEU A 195 -4.27 -7.18 -1.97
C LEU A 195 -4.07 -6.93 -3.46
N PHE A 196 -2.93 -7.36 -4.02
CA PHE A 196 -2.66 -7.24 -5.44
C PHE A 196 -3.68 -7.96 -6.32
N ASP A 197 -4.12 -9.16 -5.94
CA ASP A 197 -5.16 -9.92 -6.65
C ASP A 197 -6.54 -9.24 -6.59
N LEU A 198 -6.81 -8.45 -5.55
CA LEU A 198 -8.05 -7.69 -5.37
C LEU A 198 -8.04 -6.31 -6.04
N VAL A 199 -6.89 -5.81 -6.47
CA VAL A 199 -6.76 -4.47 -7.06
C VAL A 199 -7.68 -4.31 -8.27
N GLN A 200 -8.47 -3.23 -8.24
CA GLN A 200 -9.46 -2.95 -9.27
C GLN A 200 -8.93 -1.96 -10.31
N THR A 201 -9.29 -2.18 -11.58
CA THR A 201 -8.95 -1.29 -12.70
C THR A 201 -9.38 0.16 -12.45
N ASP A 202 -10.56 0.38 -11.86
CA ASP A 202 -11.05 1.73 -11.56
C ASP A 202 -10.19 2.44 -10.51
N THR A 203 -9.72 1.71 -9.49
CA THR A 203 -8.82 2.25 -8.47
C THR A 203 -7.50 2.68 -9.11
N ILE A 204 -6.91 1.86 -9.99
CA ILE A 204 -5.68 2.21 -10.74
C ILE A 204 -5.92 3.43 -11.64
N ASN A 205 -7.05 3.48 -12.37
CA ASN A 205 -7.36 4.61 -13.24
C ASN A 205 -7.52 5.92 -12.46
N ASN A 206 -8.14 5.86 -11.27
CA ASN A 206 -8.24 7.02 -10.39
C ASN A 206 -6.87 7.43 -9.85
N SER A 207 -5.99 6.48 -9.49
CA SER A 207 -4.59 6.77 -9.13
C SER A 207 -3.82 7.47 -10.25
N LEU A 208 -3.99 7.03 -11.50
CA LEU A 208 -3.35 7.66 -12.65
C LEU A 208 -3.86 9.09 -12.89
N THR A 209 -5.17 9.32 -12.70
CA THR A 209 -5.75 10.66 -12.77
C THR A 209 -5.21 11.55 -11.65
N LEU A 210 -5.19 11.05 -10.41
CA LEU A 210 -4.59 11.74 -9.27
C LEU A 210 -3.13 12.12 -9.56
N GLY A 211 -2.33 11.17 -10.03
CA GLY A 211 -0.93 11.41 -10.35
C GLY A 211 -0.73 12.51 -11.40
N ARG A 212 -1.62 12.61 -12.39
CA ARG A 212 -1.60 13.70 -13.37
C ARG A 212 -1.88 15.07 -12.74
N HIS A 213 -2.84 15.17 -11.83
CA HIS A 213 -3.14 16.43 -11.14
C HIS A 213 -1.98 16.88 -10.25
N VAL A 214 -1.35 15.93 -9.53
CA VAL A 214 -0.15 16.21 -8.71
C VAL A 214 1.02 16.65 -9.59
N LEU A 215 1.35 15.93 -10.67
CA LEU A 215 2.42 16.33 -11.60
C LEU A 215 2.18 17.72 -12.21
N GLY A 216 0.92 18.06 -12.53
CA GLY A 216 0.55 19.36 -13.06
C GLY A 216 0.91 20.52 -12.13
N GLN A 217 0.77 20.32 -10.81
CA GLN A 217 1.11 21.33 -9.80
C GLN A 217 2.60 21.32 -9.42
N ILE A 218 3.28 20.19 -9.53
CA ILE A 218 4.73 20.10 -9.27
C ILE A 218 5.55 20.74 -10.40
N ARG A 219 5.13 20.59 -11.66
CA ARG A 219 5.85 21.09 -12.85
C ARG A 219 6.34 22.55 -12.77
N PRO A 220 5.55 23.54 -12.30
CA PRO A 220 6.04 24.92 -12.15
C PRO A 220 6.96 25.13 -10.94
N VAL A 221 7.01 24.16 -10.03
CA VAL A 221 7.73 24.23 -8.76
C VAL A 221 9.12 23.60 -8.83
N HIS A 222 9.22 22.44 -9.48
CA HIS A 222 10.44 21.64 -9.63
C HIS A 222 10.47 20.94 -10.99
N HIS A 223 11.66 20.55 -11.44
CA HIS A 223 11.82 19.71 -12.62
C HIS A 223 11.12 18.36 -12.42
N LEU A 224 10.50 17.82 -13.48
CA LEU A 224 9.93 16.48 -13.48
C LEU A 224 10.92 15.52 -14.14
N HIS A 225 11.25 14.43 -13.45
CA HIS A 225 12.01 13.34 -14.05
C HIS A 225 11.21 12.61 -15.13
N SER A 226 9.89 12.49 -14.92
CA SER A 226 8.92 12.01 -15.91
C SER A 226 7.74 12.97 -16.03
N ASP A 227 7.39 13.34 -17.27
CA ASP A 227 6.25 14.22 -17.57
C ASP A 227 4.88 13.55 -17.35
N SER A 228 4.87 12.24 -17.13
CA SER A 228 3.67 11.44 -16.93
C SER A 228 3.76 10.57 -15.69
N THR A 229 2.59 10.22 -15.13
CA THR A 229 2.51 9.28 -14.02
C THR A 229 3.05 7.92 -14.47
N GLU A 230 4.14 7.51 -13.85
CA GLU A 230 4.77 6.22 -14.08
C GLU A 230 4.03 5.13 -13.32
N GLN A 231 4.31 3.87 -13.65
CA GLN A 231 3.71 2.76 -12.91
C GLN A 231 4.71 1.65 -12.62
N ALA A 232 4.60 1.04 -11.45
CA ALA A 232 5.31 -0.17 -11.07
C ALA A 232 4.59 -0.88 -9.90
N ALA A 233 5.15 -1.97 -9.40
CA ALA A 233 4.52 -2.85 -8.42
C ALA A 233 4.86 -2.47 -6.97
N PHE A 234 4.70 -1.20 -6.61
CA PHE A 234 4.93 -0.71 -5.25
C PHE A 234 3.96 -1.35 -4.26
N ALA A 235 4.48 -1.99 -3.22
CA ALA A 235 3.68 -2.71 -2.21
C ALA A 235 2.78 -1.75 -1.44
N VAL A 236 3.29 -0.57 -1.09
CA VAL A 236 2.52 0.48 -0.39
C VAL A 236 1.34 1.04 -1.21
N LEU A 237 1.30 0.79 -2.53
CA LEU A 237 0.21 1.23 -3.41
C LEU A 237 -0.84 0.15 -3.68
N LYS A 238 -0.72 -1.03 -3.04
CA LYS A 238 -1.64 -2.16 -3.23
C LYS A 238 -2.93 -2.01 -2.41
N SER A 239 -3.60 -0.86 -2.50
CA SER A 239 -4.99 -0.78 -2.03
C SER A 239 -5.95 -1.19 -3.14
N PRO A 240 -6.91 -2.11 -2.86
CA PRO A 240 -7.90 -2.49 -3.85
C PRO A 240 -9.00 -1.44 -4.07
N SER A 241 -9.20 -0.51 -3.13
CA SER A 241 -10.33 0.42 -3.17
C SER A 241 -9.99 1.89 -2.90
N ILE A 242 -8.75 2.20 -2.50
CA ILE A 242 -8.29 3.58 -2.25
C ILE A 242 -7.35 3.99 -3.39
N PRO A 243 -7.69 5.01 -4.19
CA PRO A 243 -6.76 5.61 -5.14
C PRO A 243 -5.46 6.02 -4.44
N SER A 244 -4.35 5.47 -4.90
CA SER A 244 -3.04 5.52 -4.23
C SER A 244 -1.95 5.95 -5.22
N VAL A 245 -1.12 6.92 -4.84
CA VAL A 245 0.10 7.31 -5.57
C VAL A 245 1.30 7.37 -4.64
N LEU A 246 2.50 7.15 -5.20
CA LEU A 246 3.77 7.44 -4.55
C LEU A 246 4.40 8.65 -5.25
N VAL A 247 4.82 9.65 -4.48
CA VAL A 247 5.48 10.86 -4.97
C VAL A 247 6.94 10.83 -4.56
N GLU A 248 7.81 10.69 -5.55
CA GLU A 248 9.23 10.98 -5.39
C GLU A 248 9.42 12.48 -5.55
N THR A 249 9.69 13.17 -4.45
CA THR A 249 9.78 14.63 -4.45
C THR A 249 11.04 15.14 -5.16
N SER A 250 12.12 14.37 -5.07
CA SER A 250 13.47 14.71 -5.51
C SER A 250 14.40 13.51 -5.25
N PHE A 251 15.62 13.50 -5.80
CA PHE A 251 16.58 12.41 -5.58
C PHE A 251 17.68 12.81 -4.57
N ILE A 252 17.59 12.34 -3.31
CA ILE A 252 18.52 12.77 -2.25
C ILE A 252 19.98 12.36 -2.51
N THR A 253 20.22 11.36 -3.36
CA THR A 253 21.59 10.96 -3.75
C THR A 253 22.27 11.93 -4.71
N ASN A 254 21.53 12.89 -5.26
CA ASN A 254 22.09 13.99 -6.04
C ASN A 254 22.43 15.16 -5.09
N PRO A 255 23.70 15.61 -5.00
CA PRO A 255 24.10 16.64 -4.04
C PRO A 255 23.39 17.99 -4.19
N ASN A 256 22.93 18.33 -5.40
CA ASN A 256 22.19 19.58 -5.61
C ASN A 256 20.74 19.46 -5.13
N GLU A 257 20.13 18.30 -5.37
CA GLU A 257 18.80 17.95 -4.88
C GLU A 257 18.81 17.80 -3.34
N GLU A 258 19.84 17.20 -2.75
CA GLU A 258 20.02 17.11 -1.30
C GLU A 258 20.06 18.50 -0.65
N ARG A 259 20.86 19.43 -1.20
CA ARG A 259 20.90 20.82 -0.69
C ARG A 259 19.56 21.52 -0.80
N LEU A 260 18.85 21.28 -1.91
CA LEU A 260 17.53 21.85 -2.13
C LEU A 260 16.53 21.29 -1.10
N LEU A 261 16.49 19.96 -0.93
CA LEU A 261 15.72 19.26 0.09
C LEU A 261 16.09 19.68 1.51
N GLY A 262 17.34 20.12 1.74
CA GLY A 262 17.81 20.69 3.01
C GLY A 262 17.14 22.02 3.37
N THR A 263 16.52 22.73 2.41
CA THR A 263 15.84 24.00 2.66
C THR A 263 14.35 23.81 2.99
N THR A 264 13.88 24.45 4.07
CA THR A 264 12.44 24.51 4.40
C THR A 264 11.63 25.13 3.28
N ALA A 265 12.16 26.17 2.62
CA ALA A 265 11.48 26.85 1.51
C ALA A 265 11.11 25.90 0.36
N PHE A 266 12.02 24.99 -0.03
CA PHE A 266 11.71 24.01 -1.06
C PHE A 266 10.70 22.97 -0.56
N ARG A 267 10.88 22.45 0.67
CA ARG A 267 9.96 21.48 1.27
C ARG A 267 8.54 22.00 1.38
N GLU A 268 8.36 23.28 1.74
CA GLU A 268 7.05 23.93 1.73
C GLU A 268 6.50 24.10 0.31
N LYS A 269 7.34 24.51 -0.65
CA LYS A 269 6.92 24.74 -2.04
C LYS A 269 6.43 23.44 -2.70
N ILE A 270 7.16 22.33 -2.53
CA ILE A 270 6.77 21.03 -3.08
C ILE A 270 5.55 20.46 -2.34
N ALA A 271 5.47 20.63 -1.02
CA ALA A 271 4.31 20.21 -0.24
C ALA A 271 3.02 20.95 -0.66
N ARG A 272 3.11 22.26 -0.93
CA ARG A 272 1.97 23.03 -1.44
C ARG A 272 1.51 22.52 -2.80
N ALA A 273 2.45 22.28 -3.73
CA ALA A 273 2.13 21.69 -5.02
C ALA A 273 1.41 20.33 -4.91
N ILE A 274 1.86 19.46 -3.99
CA ILE A 274 1.21 18.18 -3.73
C ILE A 274 -0.22 18.39 -3.20
N ALA A 275 -0.40 19.27 -2.20
CA ALA A 275 -1.71 19.56 -1.63
C ALA A 275 -2.68 20.13 -2.67
N ASP A 276 -2.23 21.10 -3.46
CA ASP A 276 -3.02 21.70 -4.55
C ASP A 276 -3.39 20.65 -5.61
N GLY A 277 -2.49 19.70 -5.90
CA GLY A 277 -2.74 18.59 -6.82
C GLY A 277 -3.86 17.66 -6.33
N ILE A 278 -3.87 17.37 -5.02
CA ILE A 278 -4.89 16.56 -4.37
C ILE A 278 -6.25 17.27 -4.40
N VAL A 279 -6.30 18.55 -4.06
CA VAL A 279 -7.54 19.35 -4.09
C VAL A 279 -8.10 19.41 -5.52
N ASN A 280 -7.25 19.68 -6.52
CA ASN A 280 -7.67 19.67 -7.92
C ASN A 280 -8.22 18.31 -8.37
N PHE A 281 -7.66 17.21 -7.86
CA PHE A 281 -8.22 15.87 -8.12
C PHE A 281 -9.61 15.71 -7.52
N PHE A 282 -9.85 16.16 -6.28
CA PHE A 282 -11.19 16.09 -5.68
C PHE A 282 -12.19 16.96 -6.43
N ASP A 283 -11.83 18.17 -6.83
CA ASP A 283 -12.68 19.04 -7.64
C ASP A 283 -13.03 18.41 -8.99
N TYR A 284 -12.04 17.82 -9.66
CA TYR A 284 -12.25 17.07 -10.89
C TYR A 284 -13.22 15.90 -10.68
N PHE A 285 -13.01 15.11 -9.62
CA PHE A 285 -13.80 13.92 -9.33
C PHE A 285 -15.26 14.28 -9.00
N ASP A 286 -15.48 15.29 -8.16
CA ASP A 286 -16.81 15.76 -7.79
C ASP A 286 -17.57 16.36 -9.00
N ALA A 287 -16.86 16.98 -9.96
CA ALA A 287 -17.45 17.48 -11.20
C ALA A 287 -17.83 16.36 -12.19
N HIS A 288 -17.06 15.26 -12.24
CA HIS A 288 -17.23 14.19 -13.22
C HIS A 288 -18.02 12.97 -12.71
N GLN A 289 -18.15 12.78 -11.40
CA GLN A 289 -19.01 11.73 -10.82
C GLN A 289 -20.47 12.17 -10.59
N ARG A 290 -20.75 13.48 -10.59
CA ARG A 290 -22.13 14.02 -10.45
C ARG A 290 -23.01 13.88 -11.69
N LYS A 291 -22.50 13.35 -12.81
CA LYS A 291 -23.33 12.99 -13.97
C LYS A 291 -23.63 11.49 -13.93
N PRO A 292 -24.83 11.06 -13.51
CA PRO A 292 -25.24 9.69 -13.80
C PRO A 292 -25.25 9.52 -15.32
N ARG A 293 -24.63 8.45 -15.81
CA ARG A 293 -25.02 7.88 -17.10
C ARG A 293 -26.39 7.23 -16.96
#